data_AF-A0A6A6J1G2-F1
#
_entry.id   AF-A0A6A6J1G2-F1
#
_cell.length_a   1.000
_cell.length_b   1.000
_cell.length_c   1.000
_cell.angle_alpha   90.00
_cell.angle_beta   90.00
_cell.angle_gamma   90.00
#
_symmetry.space_group_name_H-M   'P 1'
#
loop_
_entity.id
_entity.type
_entity.pdbx_description
1 polymer ?
#
loop_
_entity_poly.entity_id
_entity_poly.type
_entity_poly.pdbx_seq_one_letter_code
_entity_poly.pdbx_strand_id
1 'polypeptide(L)'
;MDFTSKVSSLYGPGTFGCWLCATLSVLISWTCNRLSKERDTITNDFLAALTLPTIAAVQCLYQISIIETTSDAQTALEILDTTLAITAWFSAFGVWMFFISMLFFKRKRWFCTGLVSALCSITRLVAFVREDSRPKLAVVRGVDELYFVGSLAVLILYAVDKLADWKDLKIRKIWCKVSWTFLLLSPAIGALMLTVYFLGFWVDAEFSKDEHRSGAQGVFAFPRTGYSLSELDQAVALSAGVLTLILSIWDALASWRLSRWEKYRAWRANCDRYMQDDVFEESEISDLKRELDILDQEMREILDAPSRPGMRAVMKRWEQKT
;
A
#
# COMPACT_ATOMS: atom_id res chain seq x y z
N MET A 1 4.87 15.23 -37.22
CA MET A 1 5.66 15.77 -36.10
C MET A 1 5.99 14.59 -35.23
N ASP A 2 7.26 14.19 -35.18
CA ASP A 2 7.68 13.06 -34.35
C ASP A 2 7.63 13.52 -32.90
N PHE A 3 6.61 13.05 -32.17
CA PHE A 3 6.54 13.15 -30.73
C PHE A 3 7.56 12.19 -30.13
N THR A 4 8.85 12.51 -30.25
CA THR A 4 9.88 11.84 -29.45
C THR A 4 9.67 12.30 -28.01
N SER A 5 8.91 11.50 -27.26
CA SER A 5 8.70 11.65 -25.83
C SER A 5 10.06 11.72 -25.13
N LYS A 6 10.41 12.91 -24.63
CA LYS A 6 11.69 13.12 -23.93
C LYS A 6 11.72 12.52 -22.52
N VAL A 7 10.55 12.19 -22.00
CA VAL A 7 10.37 11.47 -20.72
C VAL A 7 10.40 9.96 -21.00
N SER A 8 10.92 9.16 -20.06
CA SER A 8 10.91 7.69 -20.18
C SER A 8 9.48 7.13 -20.17
N SER A 9 9.21 6.10 -20.97
CA SER A 9 7.90 5.42 -21.02
C SER A 9 7.51 4.74 -19.71
N LEU A 10 8.48 4.57 -18.80
CA LEU A 10 8.27 4.14 -17.42
C LEU A 10 7.28 5.03 -16.65
N TYR A 11 7.20 6.31 -16.99
CA TYR A 11 6.26 7.24 -16.35
C TYR A 11 4.98 7.45 -17.16
N GLY A 12 4.83 6.73 -18.26
CA GLY A 12 3.65 6.79 -19.10
C GLY A 12 2.36 6.40 -18.35
N PRO A 13 1.20 6.80 -18.88
CA PRO A 13 -0.09 6.61 -18.22
C PRO A 13 -0.43 5.14 -17.98
N GLY A 14 0.02 4.24 -18.86
CA GLY A 14 -0.20 2.80 -18.72
C GLY A 14 0.59 2.21 -17.57
N THR A 15 1.88 2.56 -17.46
CA THR A 15 2.72 2.13 -16.34
C THR A 15 2.25 2.72 -15.01
N PHE A 16 1.85 3.99 -15.01
CA PHE A 16 1.27 4.62 -13.82
C PHE A 16 -0.04 3.94 -13.39
N GLY A 17 -0.95 3.66 -14.34
CA GLY A 17 -2.17 2.91 -14.07
C GLY A 17 -1.91 1.48 -13.57
N CYS A 18 -0.88 0.82 -14.11
CA CYS A 18 -0.42 -0.48 -13.61
C CYS A 18 0.02 -0.40 -12.15
N TRP A 19 0.82 0.60 -11.81
CA TRP A 19 1.27 0.83 -10.45
C TRP A 19 0.12 1.15 -9.49
N LEU A 20 -0.88 1.92 -9.92
CA LEU A 20 -2.10 2.15 -9.12
C LEU A 20 -2.83 0.82 -8.84
N CYS A 21 -2.98 -0.03 -9.85
CA CYS A 21 -3.60 -1.34 -9.68
C CYS A 21 -2.80 -2.25 -8.73
N ALA A 22 -1.47 -2.25 -8.83
CA ALA A 22 -0.60 -2.99 -7.90
C ALA A 22 -0.72 -2.45 -6.46
N THR A 23 -0.76 -1.14 -6.29
CA THR A 23 -0.94 -0.50 -4.98
C THR A 23 -2.29 -0.86 -4.36
N LEU A 24 -3.37 -0.83 -5.17
CA LEU A 24 -4.70 -1.29 -4.75
C LEU A 24 -4.72 -2.78 -4.42
N SER A 25 -4.04 -3.63 -5.21
CA SER A 25 -3.88 -5.05 -4.92
C SER A 25 -3.27 -5.27 -3.53
N VAL A 26 -2.21 -4.53 -3.20
CA VAL A 26 -1.56 -4.61 -1.88
C VAL A 26 -2.51 -4.19 -0.76
N LEU A 27 -3.23 -3.09 -0.94
CA LEU A 27 -4.22 -2.61 0.04
C LEU A 27 -5.33 -3.63 0.28
N ILE A 28 -5.89 -4.22 -0.79
CA ILE A 28 -6.93 -5.26 -0.71
C ILE A 28 -6.36 -6.52 -0.03
N SER A 29 -5.15 -6.93 -0.39
CA SER A 29 -4.48 -8.06 0.24
C SER A 29 -4.25 -7.85 1.74
N TRP A 30 -3.88 -6.65 2.16
CA TRP A 30 -3.64 -6.37 3.58
C TRP A 30 -4.91 -6.21 4.40
N THR A 31 -5.99 -5.71 3.79
CA THR A 31 -7.24 -5.39 4.49
C THR A 31 -8.28 -6.50 4.39
N CYS A 32 -8.49 -7.06 3.20
CA CYS A 32 -9.54 -8.02 2.89
C CYS A 32 -9.04 -9.47 2.94
N ASN A 33 -7.83 -9.77 2.45
CA ASN A 33 -7.34 -11.15 2.43
C ASN A 33 -6.87 -11.59 3.84
N ARG A 34 -7.64 -12.51 4.46
CA ARG A 34 -7.38 -12.98 5.83
C ARG A 34 -6.01 -13.65 5.99
N LEU A 35 -5.59 -14.44 5.00
CA LEU A 35 -4.32 -15.17 5.06
C LEU A 35 -3.13 -14.21 4.93
N SER A 36 -3.21 -13.27 3.99
CA SER A 36 -2.15 -12.28 3.76
C SER A 36 -2.04 -11.25 4.90
N LYS A 37 -3.17 -10.95 5.56
CA LYS A 37 -3.23 -10.07 6.73
C LYS A 37 -2.42 -10.59 7.92
N GLU A 38 -2.37 -11.91 8.12
CA GLU A 38 -1.66 -12.51 9.26
C GLU A 38 -0.16 -12.66 9.01
N ARG A 39 0.26 -12.82 7.76
CA ARG A 39 1.67 -13.02 7.41
C ARG A 39 2.38 -11.69 7.23
N ASP A 40 3.55 -11.49 7.85
CA ASP A 40 4.43 -10.34 7.58
C ASP A 40 5.42 -10.67 6.46
N THR A 41 4.90 -10.88 5.25
CA THR A 41 5.71 -11.20 4.07
C THR A 41 5.76 -10.01 3.11
N ILE A 42 6.91 -9.86 2.45
CA ILE A 42 7.13 -8.92 1.35
C ILE A 42 6.70 -9.65 0.08
N THR A 43 5.53 -9.28 -0.46
CA THR A 43 5.01 -9.86 -1.70
C THR A 43 5.59 -9.12 -2.91
N ASN A 44 5.58 -9.77 -4.07
CA ASN A 44 6.04 -9.14 -5.32
C ASN A 44 5.21 -7.88 -5.64
N ASP A 45 3.89 -7.91 -5.44
CA ASP A 45 3.01 -6.75 -5.61
C ASP A 45 3.40 -5.59 -4.69
N PHE A 46 3.79 -5.89 -3.45
CA PHE A 46 4.24 -4.87 -2.49
C PHE A 46 5.57 -4.26 -2.94
N LEU A 47 6.50 -5.08 -3.42
CA LEU A 47 7.74 -4.57 -4.00
C LEU A 47 7.44 -3.69 -5.23
N ALA A 48 6.57 -4.13 -6.13
CA ALA A 48 6.16 -3.36 -7.30
C ALA A 48 5.55 -2.00 -6.90
N ALA A 49 4.65 -1.97 -5.92
CA ALA A 49 4.03 -0.75 -5.40
C ALA A 49 5.06 0.25 -4.82
N LEU A 50 6.16 -0.25 -4.25
CA LEU A 50 7.23 0.59 -3.69
C LEU A 50 8.28 1.03 -4.71
N THR A 51 8.51 0.24 -5.77
CA THR A 51 9.60 0.49 -6.73
C THR A 51 9.40 1.76 -7.55
N LEU A 52 8.24 1.95 -8.18
CA LEU A 52 7.99 3.13 -9.02
C LEU A 52 8.19 4.46 -8.27
N PRO A 53 7.61 4.69 -7.07
CA PRO A 53 7.83 5.93 -6.33
C PRO A 53 9.27 6.09 -5.84
N THR A 54 9.96 4.98 -5.53
CA THR A 54 11.39 5.02 -5.19
C THR A 54 12.21 5.52 -6.38
N ILE A 55 11.99 4.96 -7.57
CA ILE A 55 12.68 5.37 -8.80
C ILE A 55 12.35 6.83 -9.14
N ALA A 56 11.08 7.22 -9.06
CA ALA A 56 10.65 8.60 -9.29
C ALA A 56 11.31 9.60 -8.32
N ALA A 57 11.38 9.25 -7.03
CA ALA A 57 12.01 10.10 -6.02
C ALA A 57 13.52 10.29 -6.27
N VAL A 58 14.24 9.20 -6.56
CA VAL A 58 15.67 9.25 -6.88
C VAL A 58 15.91 10.05 -8.16
N GLN A 59 15.11 9.82 -9.20
CA GLN A 59 15.24 10.55 -10.46
C GLN A 59 14.93 12.04 -10.28
N CYS A 60 13.92 12.40 -9.47
CA CYS A 60 13.62 13.78 -9.15
C CYS A 60 14.78 14.47 -8.43
N LEU A 61 15.34 13.84 -7.39
CA LEU A 61 16.51 14.37 -6.67
C LEU A 61 17.72 14.55 -7.60
N TYR A 62 17.95 13.58 -8.50
CA TYR A 62 19.00 13.66 -9.49
C TYR A 62 18.78 14.86 -10.43
N GLN A 63 17.59 15.00 -11.02
CA GLN A 63 17.25 16.10 -11.92
C GLN A 63 17.36 17.47 -11.24
N ILE A 64 16.91 17.58 -9.98
CA ILE A 64 17.08 18.78 -9.17
C ILE A 64 18.56 19.16 -9.05
N SER A 65 19.45 18.19 -8.86
CA SER A 65 20.88 18.48 -8.69
C SER A 65 21.58 18.96 -9.95
N ILE A 66 21.10 18.57 -11.15
CA ILE A 66 21.74 18.89 -12.44
C ILE A 66 21.01 19.99 -13.25
N ILE A 67 19.84 20.46 -12.81
CA ILE A 67 19.02 21.40 -13.59
C ILE A 67 19.71 22.74 -13.89
N GLU A 68 20.68 23.15 -13.07
CA GLU A 68 21.45 24.39 -13.27
C GLU A 68 22.54 24.25 -14.33
N THR A 69 22.98 23.03 -14.62
CA THR A 69 24.08 22.76 -15.55
C THR A 69 23.59 22.29 -16.92
N THR A 70 22.30 21.99 -17.05
CA THR A 70 21.73 21.36 -18.25
C THR A 70 21.17 22.40 -19.21
N SER A 71 21.55 22.31 -20.49
CA SER A 71 21.06 23.20 -21.55
C SER A 71 19.60 22.94 -21.94
N ASP A 72 19.08 21.73 -21.71
CA ASP A 72 17.68 21.34 -21.99
C ASP A 72 16.79 21.46 -20.73
N ALA A 73 16.63 22.69 -20.24
CA ALA A 73 15.87 22.98 -19.03
C ALA A 73 14.38 22.58 -19.13
N GLN A 74 13.80 22.60 -20.33
CA GLN A 74 12.39 22.26 -20.53
C GLN A 74 12.12 20.77 -20.28
N THR A 75 12.97 19.91 -20.83
CA THR A 75 12.88 18.45 -20.60
C THR A 75 13.08 18.09 -19.13
N ALA A 76 14.05 18.73 -18.47
CA ALA A 76 14.29 18.52 -17.05
C ALA A 76 13.05 18.91 -16.21
N LEU A 77 12.37 19.99 -16.57
CA LEU A 77 11.13 20.42 -15.91
C LEU A 77 9.97 19.43 -16.13
N GLU A 78 9.81 18.89 -17.33
CA GLU A 78 8.78 17.88 -17.61
C GLU A 78 9.01 16.59 -16.82
N ILE A 79 10.25 16.12 -16.73
CA ILE A 79 10.62 14.96 -15.91
C ILE A 79 10.36 15.25 -14.42
N LEU A 80 10.68 16.45 -13.96
CA LEU A 80 10.49 16.86 -12.57
C LEU A 80 9.00 16.94 -12.19
N ASP A 81 8.16 17.51 -13.05
CA ASP A 81 6.70 17.54 -12.86
C ASP A 81 6.11 16.13 -12.77
N THR A 82 6.53 15.25 -13.70
CA THR A 82 6.12 13.85 -13.77
C THR A 82 6.51 13.06 -12.52
N THR A 83 7.76 13.19 -12.08
CA THR A 83 8.27 12.45 -10.91
C THR A 83 7.71 13.00 -9.59
N LEU A 84 7.51 14.31 -9.48
CA LEU A 84 6.82 14.92 -8.34
C LEU A 84 5.36 14.49 -8.24
N ALA A 85 4.65 14.35 -9.36
CA ALA A 85 3.30 13.82 -9.39
C ALA A 85 3.25 12.39 -8.80
N ILE A 86 4.13 11.50 -9.23
CA ILE A 86 4.18 10.11 -8.73
C ILE A 86 4.49 10.08 -7.22
N THR A 87 5.47 10.88 -6.77
CA THR A 87 5.78 10.98 -5.34
C THR A 87 4.63 11.59 -4.54
N ALA A 88 3.83 12.50 -5.11
CA ALA A 88 2.60 13.01 -4.49
C ALA A 88 1.60 11.88 -4.21
N TRP A 89 1.31 11.11 -5.25
CA TRP A 89 0.39 9.99 -5.18
C TRP A 89 0.86 8.95 -4.17
N PHE A 90 2.14 8.61 -4.16
CA PHE A 90 2.67 7.70 -3.15
C PHE A 90 2.71 8.33 -1.76
N SER A 91 2.91 9.63 -1.58
CA SER A 91 2.76 10.25 -0.26
C SER A 91 1.32 10.11 0.26
N ALA A 92 0.32 10.18 -0.62
CA ALA A 92 -1.07 9.88 -0.26
C ALA A 92 -1.24 8.41 0.15
N PHE A 93 -0.94 7.45 -0.74
CA PHE A 93 -1.12 6.01 -0.48
C PHE A 93 -0.15 5.42 0.56
N GLY A 94 1.05 5.96 0.67
CA GLY A 94 2.12 5.49 1.54
C GLY A 94 1.77 5.70 3.01
N VAL A 95 1.08 6.81 3.34
CA VAL A 95 0.51 7.04 4.69
C VAL A 95 -0.52 5.97 5.03
N TRP A 96 -1.41 5.66 4.08
CA TRP A 96 -2.42 4.61 4.19
C TRP A 96 -1.77 3.24 4.47
N MET A 97 -0.82 2.87 3.61
CA MET A 97 -0.10 1.61 3.70
C MET A 97 0.72 1.49 4.99
N PHE A 98 1.40 2.57 5.39
CA PHE A 98 2.19 2.60 6.62
C PHE A 98 1.30 2.41 7.85
N PHE A 99 0.18 3.12 7.88
CA PHE A 99 -0.79 3.00 8.96
C PHE A 99 -1.37 1.60 9.04
N ILE A 100 -1.87 1.04 7.93
CA ILE A 100 -2.39 -0.35 7.86
C ILE A 100 -1.33 -1.35 8.38
N SER A 101 -0.07 -1.18 7.96
CA SER A 101 1.03 -2.05 8.41
C SER A 101 1.28 -1.94 9.92
N MET A 102 1.21 -0.73 10.48
CA MET A 102 1.35 -0.52 11.92
C MET A 102 0.20 -1.12 12.72
N LEU A 103 -1.05 -1.00 12.25
CA LEU A 103 -2.23 -1.56 12.92
C LEU A 103 -2.15 -3.07 13.08
N PHE A 104 -1.61 -3.75 12.08
CA PHE A 104 -1.42 -5.19 12.10
C PHE A 104 -0.05 -5.61 12.65
N PHE A 105 0.71 -4.67 13.23
CA PHE A 105 2.04 -4.89 13.83
C PHE A 105 3.03 -5.61 12.90
N LYS A 106 2.97 -5.30 11.60
CA LYS A 106 3.77 -5.95 10.55
C LYS A 106 5.07 -5.19 10.34
N ARG A 107 6.13 -5.65 11.03
CA ARG A 107 7.44 -4.98 11.13
C ARG A 107 8.08 -4.71 9.77
N LYS A 108 8.09 -5.72 8.89
CA LYS A 108 8.74 -5.60 7.58
C LYS A 108 7.98 -4.61 6.70
N ARG A 109 6.66 -4.72 6.66
CA ARG A 109 5.78 -3.87 5.84
C ARG A 109 5.83 -2.41 6.24
N TRP A 110 5.74 -2.09 7.54
CA TRP A 110 5.78 -0.69 7.98
C TRP A 110 7.15 -0.07 7.77
N PHE A 111 8.24 -0.84 7.97
CA PHE A 111 9.60 -0.34 7.74
C PHE A 111 9.83 0.00 6.26
N CYS A 112 9.53 -0.92 5.34
CA CYS A 112 9.69 -0.68 3.90
C CYS A 112 8.81 0.48 3.41
N THR A 113 7.54 0.52 3.82
CA THR A 113 6.64 1.62 3.44
C THR A 113 7.12 2.95 4.02
N GLY A 114 7.57 2.95 5.29
CA GLY A 114 8.06 4.14 5.97
C GLY A 114 9.30 4.72 5.30
N LEU A 115 10.23 3.87 4.88
CA LEU A 115 11.45 4.27 4.17
C LEU A 115 11.13 4.97 2.84
N VAL A 116 10.25 4.38 2.02
CA VAL A 116 9.87 4.97 0.72
C VAL A 116 9.04 6.24 0.92
N SER A 117 8.15 6.27 1.91
CA SER A 117 7.37 7.47 2.26
C SER A 117 8.29 8.61 2.69
N ALA A 118 9.30 8.33 3.52
CA ALA A 118 10.30 9.30 3.92
C ALA A 118 11.09 9.83 2.71
N LEU A 119 11.52 8.94 1.80
CA LEU A 119 12.24 9.33 0.58
C LEU A 119 11.40 10.25 -0.32
N CYS A 120 10.12 9.91 -0.56
CA CYS A 120 9.21 10.75 -1.34
C CYS A 120 9.00 12.12 -0.67
N SER A 121 8.89 12.13 0.67
CA SER A 121 8.72 13.35 1.45
C SER A 121 9.94 14.27 1.39
N ILE A 122 11.14 13.71 1.55
CA ILE A 122 12.41 14.45 1.42
C ILE A 122 12.53 15.04 0.01
N THR A 123 12.21 14.26 -1.01
CA THR A 123 12.25 14.71 -2.41
C THR A 123 11.36 15.93 -2.63
N ARG A 124 10.12 15.89 -2.13
CA ARG A 124 9.18 17.01 -2.21
C ARG A 124 9.67 18.22 -1.41
N LEU A 125 10.20 18.02 -0.21
CA LEU A 125 10.76 19.10 0.60
C LEU A 125 11.94 19.79 -0.11
N VAL A 126 12.84 19.02 -0.71
CA VAL A 126 13.96 19.56 -1.49
C VAL A 126 13.47 20.34 -2.71
N ALA A 127 12.48 19.81 -3.42
CA ALA A 127 11.84 20.52 -4.54
C ALA A 127 11.20 21.83 -4.08
N PHE A 128 10.49 21.81 -2.94
CA PHE A 128 9.86 22.99 -2.35
C PHE A 128 10.88 24.07 -2.00
N VAL A 129 11.92 23.72 -1.23
CA VAL A 129 12.97 24.66 -0.80
C VAL A 129 13.68 25.28 -2.01
N ARG A 130 13.93 24.50 -3.07
CA ARG A 130 14.61 25.02 -4.26
C ARG A 130 13.71 25.89 -5.13
N GLU A 131 12.40 25.69 -5.07
CA GLU A 131 11.46 26.43 -5.90
C GLU A 131 10.98 27.73 -5.28
N ASP A 132 11.17 27.97 -3.99
CA ASP A 132 11.03 29.33 -3.42
C ASP A 132 11.95 30.35 -4.13
N SER A 133 12.93 29.86 -4.91
CA SER A 133 13.76 30.64 -5.82
C SER A 133 13.17 30.85 -7.24
N ARG A 134 12.02 30.24 -7.61
CA ARG A 134 11.42 30.25 -8.98
C ARG A 134 9.88 30.32 -8.95
N PRO A 135 9.24 31.47 -9.31
CA PRO A 135 7.83 31.76 -9.03
C PRO A 135 6.74 31.05 -9.88
N LYS A 136 7.06 30.04 -10.70
CA LYS A 136 6.12 29.52 -11.73
C LYS A 136 5.36 28.21 -11.39
N LEU A 137 5.56 27.60 -10.22
CA LEU A 137 4.93 26.31 -9.87
C LEU A 137 4.01 26.34 -8.62
N ALA A 138 3.71 27.53 -8.09
CA ALA A 138 3.16 27.70 -6.73
C ALA A 138 1.69 27.25 -6.49
N VAL A 139 0.85 27.15 -7.52
CA VAL A 139 -0.63 27.08 -7.32
C VAL A 139 -1.14 25.66 -6.99
N VAL A 140 -0.35 24.62 -7.24
CA VAL A 140 -0.77 23.21 -7.02
C VAL A 140 -0.48 22.72 -5.59
N ARG A 141 0.34 23.43 -4.81
CA ARG A 141 1.01 22.87 -3.62
C ARG A 141 0.24 22.88 -2.31
N GLY A 142 -0.69 23.81 -2.09
CA GLY A 142 -1.24 24.06 -0.75
C GLY A 142 -2.02 22.88 -0.13
N VAL A 143 -2.74 22.12 -0.96
CA VAL A 143 -3.63 21.04 -0.48
C VAL A 143 -2.84 19.77 -0.15
N ASP A 144 -1.83 19.45 -0.96
CA ASP A 144 -0.94 18.31 -0.71
C ASP A 144 -0.07 18.51 0.53
N GLU A 145 0.44 19.73 0.75
CA GLU A 145 1.27 20.10 1.89
C GLU A 145 0.50 19.96 3.21
N LEU A 146 -0.76 20.40 3.26
CA LEU A 146 -1.60 20.27 4.46
C LEU A 146 -1.91 18.80 4.78
N TYR A 147 -2.17 17.99 3.76
CA TYR A 147 -2.35 16.54 3.93
C TYR A 147 -1.05 15.86 4.37
N PHE A 148 0.09 16.27 3.83
CA PHE A 148 1.40 15.78 4.22
C PHE A 148 1.72 16.10 5.69
N VAL A 149 1.54 17.36 6.11
CA VAL A 149 1.75 17.77 7.52
C VAL A 149 0.77 17.05 8.44
N GLY A 150 -0.51 16.95 8.05
CA GLY A 150 -1.53 16.26 8.82
C GLY A 150 -1.22 14.77 8.99
N SER A 151 -0.82 14.09 7.91
CA SER A 151 -0.46 12.68 7.95
C SER A 151 0.81 12.43 8.76
N LEU A 152 1.86 13.23 8.57
CA LEU A 152 3.10 13.14 9.35
C LEU A 152 2.83 13.36 10.85
N ALA A 153 2.00 14.36 11.21
CA ALA A 153 1.60 14.60 12.59
C ALA A 153 0.89 13.39 13.19
N VAL A 154 -0.02 12.74 12.45
CA VAL A 154 -0.70 11.52 12.89
C VAL A 154 0.30 10.37 13.11
N LEU A 155 1.28 10.21 12.22
CA LEU A 155 2.32 9.20 12.37
C LEU A 155 3.19 9.44 13.61
N ILE A 156 3.59 10.69 13.85
CA ILE A 156 4.38 11.08 15.02
C ILE A 156 3.58 10.82 16.30
N LEU A 157 2.32 11.27 16.36
CA LEU A 157 1.45 11.06 17.52
C LEU A 157 1.27 9.57 17.85
N TYR A 158 1.11 8.73 16.83
CA TYR A 158 0.98 7.28 17.02
C TYR A 158 2.30 6.60 17.43
N ALA A 159 3.43 7.02 16.83
CA ALA A 159 4.74 6.51 17.22
C ALA A 159 5.08 6.87 18.67
N VAL A 160 4.76 8.10 19.10
CA VAL A 160 4.88 8.55 20.48
C VAL A 160 4.00 7.70 21.41
N ASP A 161 2.76 7.39 21.03
CA ASP A 161 1.88 6.51 21.83
C ASP A 161 2.48 5.11 22.04
N LYS A 162 3.17 4.56 21.04
CA LYS A 162 3.81 3.24 21.13
C LYS A 162 5.12 3.22 21.88
N LEU A 163 5.88 4.31 21.83
CA LEU A 163 7.17 4.44 22.54
C LEU A 163 6.98 4.87 23.99
N ALA A 164 5.89 5.56 24.30
CA ALA A 164 5.55 5.95 25.66
C ALA A 164 5.11 4.71 26.46
N ASP A 165 5.88 4.37 27.50
CA ASP A 165 5.49 3.39 28.51
C ASP A 165 4.41 4.01 29.42
N TRP A 166 3.17 4.02 28.93
CA TRP A 166 2.03 4.60 29.63
C TRP A 166 1.68 3.76 30.85
N LYS A 167 2.25 4.11 32.00
CA LYS A 167 1.93 3.51 33.31
C LYS A 167 0.50 3.82 33.77
N ASP A 168 -0.13 4.87 33.24
CA ASP A 168 -1.51 5.24 33.57
C ASP A 168 -2.53 4.66 32.59
N LEU A 169 -3.35 3.73 33.09
CA LEU A 169 -4.42 3.06 32.36
C LEU A 169 -5.50 4.03 31.84
N LYS A 170 -5.72 5.17 32.51
CA LYS A 170 -6.72 6.18 32.05
C LYS A 170 -6.25 6.86 30.78
N ILE A 171 -4.97 7.22 30.73
CA ILE A 171 -4.36 7.89 29.57
C ILE A 171 -4.37 6.94 28.37
N ARG A 172 -4.03 5.66 28.58
CA ARG A 172 -4.11 4.62 27.55
C ARG A 172 -5.51 4.45 26.96
N LYS A 173 -6.58 4.52 27.77
CA LYS A 173 -7.96 4.42 27.27
C LYS A 173 -8.36 5.63 26.41
N ILE A 174 -7.94 6.83 26.79
CA ILE A 174 -8.22 8.06 26.02
C ILE A 174 -7.45 8.02 24.70
N TRP A 175 -6.16 7.68 24.73
CA TRP A 175 -5.34 7.54 23.51
C TRP A 175 -5.82 6.45 22.58
N CYS A 176 -6.28 5.31 23.12
CA CYS A 176 -6.87 4.26 22.31
C CYS A 176 -8.15 4.76 21.61
N LYS A 177 -9.02 5.52 22.30
CA LYS A 177 -10.19 6.14 21.68
C LYS A 177 -9.81 7.15 20.59
N VAL A 178 -8.85 8.03 20.86
CA VAL A 178 -8.38 9.04 19.88
C VAL A 178 -7.77 8.35 18.66
N SER A 179 -6.89 7.37 18.87
CA SER A 179 -6.29 6.55 17.81
C SER A 179 -7.35 5.84 16.97
N TRP A 180 -8.36 5.22 17.60
CA TRP A 180 -9.49 4.60 16.90
C TRP A 180 -10.36 5.61 16.14
N THR A 181 -10.60 6.82 16.67
CA THR A 181 -11.35 7.83 15.92
C THR A 181 -10.58 8.30 14.69
N PHE A 182 -9.27 8.55 14.80
CA PHE A 182 -8.42 8.86 13.65
C PHE A 182 -8.32 7.69 12.67
N LEU A 183 -8.31 6.45 13.17
CA LEU A 183 -8.34 5.22 12.36
C LEU A 183 -9.59 5.10 11.50
N LEU A 184 -10.73 5.55 12.00
CA LEU A 184 -12.02 5.54 11.28
C LEU A 184 -12.19 6.78 10.40
N LEU A 185 -11.66 7.93 10.82
CA LEU A 185 -11.73 9.17 10.07
C LEU A 185 -10.78 9.16 8.87
N SER A 186 -9.59 8.56 9.05
CA SER A 186 -8.59 8.42 7.98
C SER A 186 -9.23 7.82 6.73
N PRO A 187 -9.90 6.64 6.74
CA PRO A 187 -10.38 6.02 5.50
C PRO A 187 -11.51 6.79 4.86
N ALA A 188 -12.30 7.51 5.65
CA ALA A 188 -13.27 8.46 5.12
C ALA A 188 -12.57 9.62 4.40
N ILE A 189 -11.50 10.18 4.97
CA ILE A 189 -10.69 11.25 4.34
C ILE A 189 -9.96 10.72 3.11
N GLY A 190 -9.35 9.54 3.18
CA GLY A 190 -8.66 8.89 2.07
C GLY A 190 -9.61 8.55 0.94
N ALA A 191 -10.81 8.03 1.23
CA ALA A 191 -11.85 7.76 0.24
C ALA A 191 -12.42 9.05 -0.34
N LEU A 192 -12.64 10.08 0.47
CA LEU A 192 -13.06 11.40 0.00
C LEU A 192 -12.02 11.99 -0.95
N MET A 193 -10.73 11.93 -0.58
CA MET A 193 -9.63 12.36 -1.43
C MET A 193 -9.57 11.56 -2.72
N LEU A 194 -9.59 10.23 -2.67
CA LEU A 194 -9.67 9.36 -3.85
C LEU A 194 -10.86 9.70 -4.75
N THR A 195 -12.01 10.02 -4.16
CA THR A 195 -13.21 10.42 -4.89
C THR A 195 -13.03 11.79 -5.54
N VAL A 196 -12.46 12.76 -4.83
CA VAL A 196 -12.09 14.08 -5.39
C VAL A 196 -11.08 13.89 -6.53
N TYR A 197 -10.05 13.06 -6.34
CA TYR A 197 -9.06 12.73 -7.37
C TYR A 197 -9.68 12.04 -8.59
N PHE A 198 -10.58 11.10 -8.39
CA PHE A 198 -11.25 10.36 -9.47
C PHE A 198 -12.23 11.25 -10.24
N LEU A 199 -12.98 12.11 -9.54
CA LEU A 199 -13.86 13.09 -10.17
C LEU A 199 -13.06 14.13 -10.94
N GLY A 200 -11.93 14.59 -10.39
CA GLY A 200 -11.00 15.46 -11.08
C GLY A 200 -10.44 14.87 -12.36
N PHE A 201 -10.04 13.60 -12.31
CA PHE A 201 -9.60 12.85 -13.48
C PHE A 201 -10.68 12.80 -14.57
N TRP A 202 -11.93 12.46 -14.19
CA TRP A 202 -13.05 12.40 -15.14
C TRP A 202 -13.33 13.75 -15.78
N VAL A 203 -13.34 14.82 -14.98
CA VAL A 203 -13.51 16.18 -15.46
C VAL A 203 -12.37 16.55 -16.41
N ASP A 204 -11.11 16.27 -16.05
CA ASP A 204 -9.96 16.66 -16.87
C ASP A 204 -9.87 15.87 -18.19
N ALA A 205 -10.24 14.59 -18.17
CA ALA A 205 -10.34 13.76 -19.37
C ALA A 205 -11.36 14.30 -20.38
N GLU A 206 -12.41 14.98 -19.91
CA GLU A 206 -13.47 15.56 -20.74
C GLU A 206 -13.12 16.97 -21.23
N PHE A 207 -12.30 17.73 -20.48
CA PHE A 207 -11.88 19.10 -20.80
C PHE A 207 -10.53 19.23 -21.52
N SER A 208 -9.78 18.14 -21.73
CA SER A 208 -8.47 18.12 -22.42
C SER A 208 -8.48 18.54 -23.91
N LYS A 209 -9.56 19.15 -24.42
CA LYS A 209 -9.60 19.73 -25.77
C LYS A 209 -9.33 21.24 -25.80
N ASP A 210 -9.44 21.96 -24.69
CA ASP A 210 -9.23 23.40 -24.67
C ASP A 210 -7.90 23.80 -24.02
N GLU A 211 -7.12 24.60 -24.75
CA GLU A 211 -5.75 25.03 -24.44
C GLU A 211 -5.67 26.06 -23.27
N HIS A 212 -6.80 26.38 -22.62
CA HIS A 212 -6.87 27.35 -21.52
C HIS A 212 -7.14 26.68 -20.18
N ARG A 213 -6.03 26.45 -19.47
CA ARG A 213 -6.00 25.85 -18.13
C ARG A 213 -6.71 26.71 -17.09
N SER A 214 -7.67 26.12 -16.39
CA SER A 214 -8.20 26.67 -15.14
C SER A 214 -7.45 26.08 -13.94
N GLY A 215 -7.32 26.84 -12.85
CA GLY A 215 -6.54 26.47 -11.65
C GLY A 215 -6.95 25.16 -10.97
N ALA A 216 -8.08 24.56 -11.35
CA ALA A 216 -8.53 23.25 -10.88
C ALA A 216 -7.71 22.08 -11.44
N GLN A 217 -7.14 22.20 -12.64
CA GLN A 217 -6.27 21.16 -13.26
C GLN A 217 -4.94 20.98 -12.53
N GLY A 218 -4.58 21.95 -11.67
CA GLY A 218 -3.44 21.81 -10.78
C GLY A 218 -3.63 20.70 -9.75
N VAL A 219 -4.86 20.52 -9.25
CA VAL A 219 -5.15 19.63 -8.10
C VAL A 219 -5.01 18.15 -8.47
N PHE A 220 -5.04 17.80 -9.76
CA PHE A 220 -4.97 16.43 -10.25
C PHE A 220 -3.65 16.19 -10.97
N ALA A 221 -2.58 16.03 -10.20
CA ALA A 221 -1.23 15.78 -10.72
C ALA A 221 -1.12 14.36 -11.31
N PHE A 222 -1.70 14.14 -12.49
CA PHE A 222 -1.32 13.00 -13.31
C PHE A 222 0.06 13.27 -13.93
N PRO A 223 0.96 12.27 -13.95
CA PRO A 223 2.23 12.41 -14.64
C PRO A 223 1.97 12.74 -16.12
N ARG A 224 2.35 13.96 -16.52
CA ARG A 224 2.22 14.40 -17.91
C ARG A 224 3.36 13.82 -18.70
N THR A 225 3.04 12.94 -19.63
CA THR A 225 4.03 12.38 -20.55
C THR A 225 3.52 12.50 -21.97
N GLY A 226 4.46 12.48 -22.92
CA GLY A 226 4.12 12.42 -24.35
C GLY A 226 3.55 11.07 -24.80
N TYR A 227 3.40 10.10 -23.90
CA TYR A 227 2.93 8.76 -24.22
C TYR A 227 1.41 8.67 -24.21
N SER A 228 0.86 7.94 -25.18
CA SER A 228 -0.55 7.61 -25.22
C SER A 228 -0.83 6.24 -24.60
N LEU A 229 -2.01 6.07 -23.99
CA LEU A 229 -2.50 4.74 -23.59
C LEU A 229 -2.70 3.79 -24.79
N SER A 230 -2.80 4.33 -26.00
CA SER A 230 -2.90 3.55 -27.23
C SER A 230 -1.58 2.90 -27.66
N GLU A 231 -0.45 3.31 -27.07
CA GLU A 231 0.85 2.70 -27.31
C GLU A 231 0.91 1.30 -26.68
N LEU A 232 1.56 0.37 -27.38
CA LEU A 232 1.52 -1.04 -27.03
C LEU A 232 2.11 -1.32 -25.64
N ASP A 233 3.24 -0.70 -25.29
CA ASP A 233 3.88 -0.88 -23.99
C ASP A 233 2.99 -0.36 -22.84
N GLN A 234 2.33 0.78 -23.05
CA GLN A 234 1.40 1.36 -22.07
C GLN A 234 0.14 0.50 -21.89
N ALA A 235 -0.46 0.03 -22.99
CA ALA A 235 -1.62 -0.84 -22.95
C ALA A 235 -1.31 -2.19 -22.27
N VAL A 236 -0.14 -2.77 -22.54
CA VAL A 236 0.33 -4.01 -21.92
C VAL A 236 0.57 -3.80 -20.43
N ALA A 237 1.25 -2.72 -20.04
CA ALA A 237 1.49 -2.40 -18.64
C ALA A 237 0.17 -2.27 -17.87
N LEU A 238 -0.78 -1.49 -18.39
CA LEU A 238 -2.09 -1.30 -17.76
C LEU A 238 -2.84 -2.63 -17.63
N SER A 239 -2.86 -3.45 -18.69
CA SER A 239 -3.52 -4.76 -18.70
C SER A 239 -2.95 -5.70 -17.64
N ALA A 240 -1.63 -5.72 -17.47
CA ALA A 240 -0.96 -6.50 -16.43
C ALA A 240 -1.37 -6.04 -15.02
N GLY A 241 -1.46 -4.72 -14.81
CA GLY A 241 -1.94 -4.15 -13.56
C GLY A 241 -3.38 -4.53 -13.24
N VAL A 242 -4.28 -4.39 -14.22
CA VAL A 242 -5.71 -4.76 -14.06
C VAL A 242 -5.85 -6.25 -13.74
N LEU A 243 -5.12 -7.12 -14.43
CA LEU A 243 -5.13 -8.55 -14.15
C LEU A 243 -4.67 -8.86 -12.72
N THR A 244 -3.58 -8.21 -12.27
CA THR A 244 -3.07 -8.33 -10.90
C THR A 244 -4.12 -7.94 -9.87
N LEU A 245 -4.82 -6.82 -10.11
CA LEU A 245 -5.89 -6.36 -9.23
C LEU A 245 -7.07 -7.34 -9.19
N ILE A 246 -7.52 -7.86 -10.34
CA ILE A 246 -8.62 -8.83 -10.42
C ILE A 246 -8.26 -10.10 -9.64
N LEU A 247 -7.04 -10.64 -9.84
CA LEU A 247 -6.58 -11.83 -9.13
C LEU A 247 -6.49 -11.59 -7.62
N SER A 248 -6.03 -10.41 -7.19
CA SER A 248 -5.98 -10.04 -5.76
C SER A 248 -7.37 -9.93 -5.13
N ILE A 249 -8.34 -9.35 -5.85
CA ILE A 249 -9.75 -9.33 -5.43
C ILE A 249 -10.30 -10.74 -5.34
N TRP A 250 -10.04 -11.57 -6.36
CA TRP A 250 -10.47 -12.96 -6.37
C TRP A 250 -9.90 -13.74 -5.19
N ASP A 251 -8.60 -13.61 -4.92
CA ASP A 251 -7.93 -14.25 -3.78
C ASP A 251 -8.48 -13.75 -2.44
N ALA A 252 -8.77 -12.45 -2.33
CA ALA A 252 -9.42 -11.90 -1.14
C ALA A 252 -10.82 -12.50 -0.93
N LEU A 253 -11.64 -12.58 -1.98
CA LEU A 253 -12.98 -13.19 -1.93
C LEU A 253 -12.93 -14.70 -1.67
N ALA A 254 -12.00 -15.40 -2.33
CA ALA A 254 -11.75 -16.82 -2.10
C ALA A 254 -11.32 -17.05 -0.65
N SER A 255 -10.47 -16.19 -0.08
CA SER A 255 -10.06 -16.28 1.32
C SER A 255 -11.23 -16.17 2.32
N TRP A 256 -12.32 -15.51 1.91
CA TRP A 256 -13.56 -15.45 2.71
C TRP A 256 -14.41 -16.70 2.56
N ARG A 257 -14.37 -17.33 1.39
CA ARG A 257 -15.06 -18.59 1.10
C ARG A 257 -14.29 -19.83 1.57
N LEU A 258 -12.99 -19.71 1.89
CA LEU A 258 -12.19 -20.82 2.37
C LEU A 258 -12.90 -21.48 3.56
N SER A 259 -13.21 -22.77 3.37
CA SER A 259 -13.85 -23.61 4.36
C SER A 259 -12.96 -23.63 5.62
N ARG A 260 -13.57 -23.80 6.80
CA ARG A 260 -12.81 -24.00 8.04
C ARG A 260 -11.79 -25.14 7.89
N TRP A 261 -12.08 -26.09 6.99
CA TRP A 261 -11.17 -27.15 6.59
C TRP A 261 -9.87 -26.68 5.94
N GLU A 262 -9.92 -25.68 5.06
CA GLU A 262 -8.72 -25.18 4.38
C GLU A 262 -7.85 -24.36 5.33
N LYS A 263 -8.46 -23.67 6.30
CA LYS A 263 -7.72 -23.04 7.40
C LYS A 263 -6.99 -24.09 8.24
N TYR A 264 -7.68 -25.17 8.57
CA TYR A 264 -7.09 -26.29 9.30
C TYR A 264 -5.94 -26.92 8.50
N ARG A 265 -6.14 -27.21 7.21
CA ARG A 265 -5.08 -27.75 6.33
C ARG A 265 -3.87 -26.82 6.22
N ALA A 266 -4.08 -25.50 6.12
CA ALA A 266 -2.99 -24.52 6.08
C ALA A 266 -2.22 -24.44 7.40
N TRP A 267 -2.92 -24.53 8.54
CA TRP A 267 -2.29 -24.62 9.86
C TRP A 267 -1.47 -25.92 9.99
N ARG A 268 -2.04 -27.06 9.59
CA ARG A 268 -1.36 -28.35 9.60
C ARG A 268 -0.07 -28.35 8.78
N ALA A 269 -0.12 -27.80 7.57
CA ALA A 269 1.07 -27.67 6.72
C ALA A 269 2.16 -26.75 7.31
N ASN A 270 1.79 -25.79 8.18
CA ASN A 270 2.78 -25.02 8.93
C ASN A 270 3.42 -25.85 10.04
N CYS A 271 2.63 -26.61 10.80
CA CYS A 271 3.15 -27.53 11.82
C CYS A 271 4.13 -28.53 11.20
N ASP A 272 3.79 -29.10 10.04
CA ASP A 272 4.68 -30.02 9.33
C ASP A 272 6.02 -29.38 8.95
N ARG A 273 6.03 -28.11 8.56
CA ARG A 273 7.28 -27.37 8.30
C ARG A 273 8.08 -27.11 9.56
N TYR A 274 7.42 -26.70 10.65
CA TYR A 274 8.10 -26.50 11.94
C TYR A 274 8.70 -27.79 12.52
N MET A 275 8.11 -28.95 12.22
CA MET A 275 8.66 -30.25 12.59
C MET A 275 9.82 -30.70 11.69
N GLN A 276 9.97 -30.09 10.50
CA GLN A 276 11.10 -30.36 9.59
C GLN A 276 12.31 -29.46 9.88
N ASP A 277 12.08 -28.28 10.45
CA ASP A 277 13.15 -27.49 11.02
C ASP A 277 13.68 -28.29 12.23
N ASP A 278 14.98 -28.60 12.24
CA ASP A 278 15.72 -29.54 13.11
C ASP A 278 15.79 -29.10 14.59
N VAL A 279 14.68 -28.59 15.11
CA VAL A 279 14.52 -27.94 16.42
C VAL A 279 14.08 -28.93 17.50
N PHE A 280 13.46 -30.04 17.11
CA PHE A 280 12.88 -31.03 18.02
C PHE A 280 13.59 -32.37 17.91
N GLU A 281 13.61 -33.12 19.01
CA GLU A 281 14.13 -34.49 18.99
C GLU A 281 13.17 -35.42 18.20
N GLU A 282 13.71 -36.46 17.58
CA GLU A 282 12.94 -37.36 16.71
C GLU A 282 11.78 -38.05 17.45
N SER A 283 11.93 -38.30 18.75
CA SER A 283 10.89 -38.81 19.65
C SER A 283 9.73 -37.81 19.79
N GLU A 284 10.04 -36.53 20.05
CA GLU A 284 9.06 -35.46 20.18
C GLU A 284 8.30 -35.23 18.87
N ILE A 285 8.99 -35.27 17.73
CA ILE A 285 8.37 -35.16 16.39
C ILE A 285 7.37 -36.30 16.18
N SER A 286 7.71 -37.52 16.61
CA SER A 286 6.83 -38.68 16.44
C SER A 286 5.53 -38.57 17.26
N ASP A 287 5.62 -38.07 18.49
CA ASP A 287 4.46 -37.86 19.35
C ASP A 287 3.60 -36.69 18.86
N LEU A 288 4.21 -35.58 18.44
CA LEU A 288 3.51 -34.44 17.82
C LEU A 288 2.76 -34.85 16.54
N LYS A 289 3.38 -35.67 15.67
CA LYS A 289 2.72 -36.19 14.47
C LYS A 289 1.48 -37.03 14.83
N ARG A 290 1.60 -37.89 15.84
CA ARG A 290 0.47 -38.71 16.32
C ARG A 290 -0.68 -37.84 16.82
N GLU A 291 -0.40 -36.80 17.61
CA GLU A 291 -1.43 -35.87 18.07
C GLU A 291 -2.09 -35.10 16.91
N LEU A 292 -1.29 -34.69 15.92
CA LEU A 292 -1.79 -34.01 14.72
C LEU A 292 -2.72 -34.90 13.88
N ASP A 293 -2.40 -36.19 13.74
CA ASP A 293 -3.25 -37.14 13.03
C ASP A 293 -4.60 -37.35 13.74
N ILE A 294 -4.59 -37.42 15.08
CA ILE A 294 -5.84 -37.51 15.88
C ILE A 294 -6.70 -36.26 15.66
N LEU A 295 -6.09 -35.07 15.70
CA LEU A 295 -6.78 -33.80 15.44
C LEU A 295 -7.34 -33.72 14.02
N ASP A 296 -6.66 -34.27 13.02
CA ASP A 296 -7.14 -34.31 11.64
C ASP A 296 -8.38 -35.17 11.49
N GLN A 297 -8.37 -36.33 12.16
CA GLN A 297 -9.50 -37.24 12.16
C GLN A 297 -10.71 -36.60 12.87
N GLU A 298 -10.51 -35.99 14.04
CA GLU A 298 -11.57 -35.26 14.74
C GLU A 298 -12.12 -34.10 13.90
N MET A 299 -11.25 -33.34 13.22
CA MET A 299 -11.70 -32.23 12.38
C MET A 299 -12.45 -32.70 11.13
N ARG A 300 -12.02 -33.79 10.48
CA ARG A 300 -12.80 -34.39 9.36
C ARG A 300 -14.19 -34.79 9.82
N GLU A 301 -14.29 -35.48 10.96
CA GLU A 301 -15.57 -35.89 11.53
C GLU A 301 -16.47 -34.67 11.84
N ILE A 302 -15.91 -33.59 12.38
CA ILE A 302 -16.65 -32.36 12.69
C ILE A 302 -17.13 -31.63 11.43
N LEU A 303 -16.33 -31.65 10.36
CA LEU A 303 -16.61 -30.90 9.12
C LEU A 303 -17.49 -31.68 8.15
N ASP A 304 -17.40 -33.00 8.14
CA ASP A 304 -18.28 -33.88 7.37
C ASP A 304 -19.64 -34.08 8.05
N ALA A 305 -19.77 -33.78 9.36
CA ALA A 305 -21.04 -33.81 10.06
C ALA A 305 -21.90 -32.57 9.74
N PRO A 306 -23.05 -32.74 9.06
CA PRO A 306 -23.93 -31.61 8.72
C PRO A 306 -24.56 -31.10 10.02
N SER A 307 -24.08 -29.95 10.51
CA SER A 307 -24.73 -29.09 11.51
C SER A 307 -24.95 -29.67 12.92
N ARG A 308 -23.91 -29.74 13.77
CA ARG A 308 -24.13 -29.91 15.23
C ARG A 308 -23.37 -28.96 16.17
N PRO A 309 -23.91 -28.67 17.37
CA PRO A 309 -23.36 -27.74 18.38
C PRO A 309 -22.00 -28.12 18.99
N GLY A 310 -21.45 -29.30 18.66
CA GLY A 310 -20.25 -29.87 19.29
C GLY A 310 -18.99 -29.03 19.14
N MET A 311 -18.90 -28.23 18.08
CA MET A 311 -17.74 -27.39 17.79
C MET A 311 -17.48 -26.31 18.85
N ARG A 312 -18.51 -25.86 19.59
CA ARG A 312 -18.34 -24.94 20.72
C ARG A 312 -17.79 -25.64 21.98
N ALA A 313 -18.02 -26.95 22.14
CA ALA A 313 -17.56 -27.70 23.30
C ALA A 313 -16.08 -28.09 23.18
N VAL A 314 -15.62 -28.43 21.97
CA VAL A 314 -14.22 -28.78 21.72
C VAL A 314 -13.31 -27.55 21.85
N MET A 315 -13.69 -26.41 21.27
CA MET A 315 -12.92 -25.16 21.44
C MET A 315 -12.82 -24.73 22.92
N LYS A 316 -13.89 -24.87 23.70
CA LYS A 316 -13.86 -24.56 25.14
C LYS A 316 -12.92 -25.47 25.94
N ARG A 317 -12.78 -26.75 25.59
CA ARG A 317 -11.82 -27.65 26.26
C ARG A 317 -10.38 -27.26 25.98
N TRP A 318 -10.10 -26.77 24.78
CA TRP A 318 -8.77 -26.34 24.39
C TRP A 318 -8.35 -25.03 25.07
N GLU A 319 -9.25 -24.04 25.15
CA GLU A 319 -9.00 -22.80 25.92
C GLU A 319 -8.75 -23.03 27.41
N GLN A 320 -9.11 -24.19 27.96
CA GLN A 320 -8.85 -24.54 29.35
C GLN A 320 -7.51 -25.26 29.58
N LYS A 321 -6.85 -25.73 28.52
CA LYS A 321 -5.58 -26.47 28.61
C LYS A 321 -4.35 -25.60 28.30
N THR A 322 -4.54 -24.50 27.57
CA THR A 322 -3.54 -23.43 27.37
C THR A 322 -3.67 -22.35 28.43
#